data_AF-A0A9E5F437-F1
#
_entry.id   AF-A0A9E5F437-F1
#
_cell.length_a   1.000
_cell.length_b   1.000
_cell.length_c   1.000
_cell.angle_alpha   90.00
_cell.angle_beta   90.00
_cell.angle_gamma   90.00
#
_symmetry.space_group_name_H-M   'P 1'
#
loop_
_entity.id
_entity.type
_entity.pdbx_description
1 polymer ?
#
loop_
_entity_poly.entity_id
_entity_poly.type
_entity_poly.pdbx_seq_one_letter_code
_entity_poly.pdbx_strand_id
1 'polypeptide(L)'
;MKLIAPVENNLRSKIGGANRSRFLWILFFIKLAVGSFFASHYLTGLFLPFVERFVSDPRSSPYTYFYQIGKPEIFPYPSLMLYLISFPAYFINLFVDFHTLPLFAKLLSIRSVLIVFDLMILFALLRWLRFSPRKTVWLYWGSPVLFYISYVHGQLDVVPIGFLFLSF
;
A
#
# COMPACT_ATOMS: atom_id res chain seq x y z
N MET A 1 -47.19 -18.84 -0.54
CA MET A 1 -46.48 -18.42 0.70
C MET A 1 -45.08 -18.00 0.29
N LYS A 2 -44.76 -16.73 0.51
CA LYS A 2 -43.64 -15.97 -0.06
C LYS A 2 -42.37 -16.11 0.79
N LEU A 3 -41.22 -15.82 0.16
CA LEU A 3 -39.93 -15.33 0.72
C LEU A 3 -38.82 -16.35 1.00
N ILE A 4 -38.11 -16.78 -0.06
CA ILE A 4 -36.65 -16.97 -0.01
C ILE A 4 -36.04 -16.42 -1.30
N ALA A 5 -35.88 -15.10 -1.38
CA ALA A 5 -34.93 -14.39 -2.26
C ALA A 5 -35.11 -12.89 -2.00
N PRO A 6 -34.19 -12.23 -1.26
CA PRO A 6 -33.49 -11.11 -1.90
C PRO A 6 -32.11 -10.81 -1.26
N VAL A 7 -31.18 -11.76 -1.21
CA VAL A 7 -29.79 -11.45 -0.77
C VAL A 7 -28.84 -11.24 -1.95
N GLU A 8 -28.98 -11.99 -3.04
CA GLU A 8 -28.08 -11.85 -4.20
C GLU A 8 -28.39 -10.65 -5.12
N ASN A 9 -29.65 -10.23 -5.21
CA ASN A 9 -30.04 -9.16 -6.15
C ASN A 9 -29.70 -7.73 -5.69
N ASN A 10 -29.21 -7.55 -4.45
CA ASN A 10 -28.86 -6.23 -3.93
C ASN A 10 -27.42 -5.79 -4.26
N LEU A 11 -26.57 -6.68 -4.79
CA LEU A 11 -25.23 -6.33 -5.25
C LEU A 11 -25.23 -5.68 -6.64
N ARG A 12 -26.23 -6.02 -7.48
CA ARG A 12 -26.32 -5.53 -8.87
C ARG A 12 -27.17 -4.27 -9.05
N SER A 13 -28.07 -3.90 -8.12
CA SER A 13 -29.00 -2.77 -8.30
C SER A 13 -28.49 -1.40 -7.81
N LYS A 14 -27.30 -1.32 -7.20
CA LYS A 14 -26.66 -0.03 -6.81
C LYS A 14 -25.86 0.60 -7.97
N ILE A 15 -26.46 0.67 -9.16
CA ILE A 15 -25.86 1.31 -10.35
C ILE A 15 -26.16 2.82 -10.30
N GLY A 16 -25.42 3.50 -9.43
CA GLY A 16 -24.74 4.75 -9.79
C GLY A 16 -23.32 4.46 -10.31
N GLY A 17 -23.18 3.38 -11.08
CA GLY A 17 -21.95 2.58 -11.21
C GLY A 17 -20.83 3.24 -12.03
N ALA A 18 -21.16 4.03 -13.06
CA ALA A 18 -20.15 4.61 -13.95
C ALA A 18 -19.32 5.71 -13.28
N ASN A 19 -19.97 6.68 -12.63
CA ASN A 19 -19.25 7.78 -11.96
C ASN A 19 -18.47 7.31 -10.72
N ARG A 20 -18.96 6.28 -10.02
CA ARG A 20 -18.22 5.66 -8.90
C ARG A 20 -16.95 4.98 -9.36
N SER A 21 -17.04 4.20 -10.43
CA SER A 21 -15.88 3.50 -11.03
C SER A 21 -14.83 4.52 -11.48
N ARG A 22 -15.25 5.57 -12.20
CA ARG A 22 -14.36 6.65 -12.64
C ARG A 22 -13.65 7.34 -11.47
N PHE A 23 -14.36 7.69 -10.40
CA PHE A 23 -13.76 8.37 -9.25
C PHE A 23 -12.71 7.51 -8.53
N LEU A 24 -12.98 6.21 -8.35
CA LEU A 24 -12.02 5.28 -7.75
C LEU A 24 -10.75 5.20 -8.59
N TRP A 25 -10.89 5.04 -9.91
CA TRP A 25 -9.76 4.98 -10.84
C TRP A 25 -8.97 6.28 -10.90
N ILE A 26 -9.63 7.44 -10.90
CA ILE A 26 -8.96 8.75 -10.86
C ILE A 26 -8.07 8.84 -9.61
N LEU A 27 -8.62 8.54 -8.43
CA LEU A 27 -7.86 8.56 -7.19
C LEU A 27 -6.74 7.51 -7.16
N PHE A 28 -6.95 6.34 -7.76
CA PHE A 28 -5.93 5.31 -7.91
C PHE A 28 -4.75 5.80 -8.74
N PHE A 29 -4.99 6.40 -9.91
CA PHE A 29 -3.92 6.95 -10.75
C PHE A 29 -3.24 8.14 -10.09
N ILE A 30 -3.96 8.97 -9.34
CA ILE A 30 -3.36 10.04 -8.54
C ILE A 30 -2.43 9.46 -7.46
N LYS A 31 -2.86 8.41 -6.74
CA LYS A 31 -2.02 7.70 -5.75
C LYS A 31 -0.79 7.07 -6.38
N LEU A 32 -0.92 6.48 -7.58
CA LEU A 32 0.22 5.96 -8.32
C LEU A 32 1.20 7.05 -8.72
N ALA A 33 0.71 8.13 -9.34
CA ALA A 33 1.54 9.24 -9.77
C ALA A 33 2.24 9.89 -8.58
N VAL A 34 1.48 10.34 -7.58
CA VAL A 34 2.05 10.95 -6.38
C VAL A 34 2.97 9.98 -5.65
N GLY A 35 2.55 8.71 -5.54
CA GLY A 35 3.33 7.67 -4.90
C GLY A 35 4.68 7.38 -5.56
N SER A 36 4.80 7.66 -6.86
CA SER A 36 6.02 7.46 -7.65
C SER A 36 6.94 8.69 -7.62
N PHE A 37 6.38 9.90 -7.58
CA PHE A 37 7.16 11.14 -7.70
C PHE A 37 7.42 11.85 -6.36
N PHE A 38 6.64 11.55 -5.33
CA PHE A 38 6.75 12.20 -4.02
C PHE A 38 7.02 11.18 -2.91
N ALA A 39 7.99 11.53 -2.07
CA ALA A 39 8.35 10.78 -0.88
C ALA A 39 9.10 11.70 0.08
N SER A 40 8.87 11.55 1.38
CA SER A 40 9.67 12.25 2.39
C SER A 40 11.01 11.58 2.62
N HIS A 41 11.85 12.21 3.44
CA HIS A 41 13.11 11.64 3.91
C HIS A 41 12.94 10.30 4.64
N TYR A 42 11.79 10.02 5.25
CA TYR A 42 11.54 8.70 5.87
C TYR A 42 11.63 7.57 4.84
N LEU A 43 10.96 7.72 3.71
CA LEU A 43 10.96 6.68 2.68
C LEU A 43 12.27 6.68 1.88
N THR A 44 12.79 7.85 1.49
CA THR A 44 13.98 7.93 0.61
C THR A 44 15.30 7.79 1.35
N GLY A 45 15.41 8.33 2.56
CA GLY A 45 16.63 8.36 3.36
C GLY A 45 16.75 7.20 4.35
N LEU A 46 15.63 6.60 4.77
CA LEU A 46 15.62 5.51 5.75
C LEU A 46 15.20 4.18 5.11
N PHE A 47 13.95 4.06 4.69
CA PHE A 47 13.40 2.75 4.30
C PHE A 47 13.98 2.23 2.98
N LEU A 48 14.15 3.08 1.97
CA LEU A 48 14.66 2.67 0.67
C LEU A 48 16.10 2.11 0.75
N PRO A 49 17.08 2.76 1.40
CA PRO A 49 18.42 2.18 1.60
C PRO A 49 18.38 0.82 2.32
N PHE A 50 17.44 0.64 3.24
CA PHE A 50 17.26 -0.61 3.96
C PHE A 50 16.75 -1.73 3.04
N VAL A 51 15.75 -1.43 2.19
CA VAL A 51 15.23 -2.34 1.16
C VAL A 51 16.31 -2.67 0.12
N GLU A 52 17.03 -1.66 -0.37
CA GLU A 52 18.12 -1.83 -1.33
C GLU A 52 19.20 -2.79 -0.81
N ARG A 53 19.59 -2.65 0.45
CA ARG A 53 20.56 -3.58 1.07
C ARG A 53 20.01 -5.00 1.19
N PHE A 54 18.74 -5.16 1.56
CA PHE A 54 18.11 -6.47 1.61
C PHE A 54 18.02 -7.14 0.23
N VAL A 55 17.70 -6.37 -0.81
CA VAL A 55 17.56 -6.89 -2.17
C VAL A 55 18.91 -7.26 -2.80
N SER A 56 19.97 -6.51 -2.51
CA SER A 56 21.32 -6.81 -3.00
C SER A 56 21.95 -8.03 -2.33
N ASP A 57 21.73 -8.21 -1.03
CA ASP A 57 22.18 -9.41 -0.31
C ASP A 57 21.09 -9.91 0.65
N PRO A 58 20.14 -10.74 0.15
CA PRO A 58 19.04 -11.25 0.97
C PRO A 58 19.47 -12.18 2.11
N ARG A 59 20.71 -12.70 2.07
CA ARG A 59 21.27 -13.55 3.12
C ARG A 59 21.86 -12.72 4.26
N SER A 60 22.24 -11.48 3.99
CA SER A 60 22.73 -10.54 4.98
C SER A 60 21.57 -9.81 5.64
N SER A 61 21.54 -9.84 6.97
CA SER A 61 20.51 -9.13 7.73
C SER A 61 20.78 -7.62 7.69
N PRO A 62 19.93 -6.81 7.02
CA PRO A 62 20.07 -5.36 7.06
C PRO A 62 19.89 -4.83 8.48
N TYR A 63 19.04 -5.47 9.30
CA TYR A 63 18.87 -5.13 10.71
C TYR A 63 20.20 -5.19 11.47
N THR A 64 20.96 -6.28 11.29
CA THR A 64 22.26 -6.44 11.95
C THR A 64 23.26 -5.39 11.48
N TYR A 65 23.34 -5.15 10.17
CA TYR A 65 24.23 -4.14 9.60
C TYR A 65 23.93 -2.74 10.14
N PHE A 66 22.67 -2.30 10.08
CA PHE A 66 22.27 -0.97 10.51
C PHE A 66 22.34 -0.79 12.03
N TYR A 67 22.12 -1.87 12.80
CA TYR A 67 22.39 -1.87 14.24
C TYR A 67 23.87 -1.63 14.55
N GLN A 68 24.78 -2.31 13.85
CA GLN A 68 26.23 -2.21 14.08
C GLN A 68 26.80 -0.82 13.77
N ILE A 69 26.24 -0.12 12.77
CA ILE A 69 26.66 1.25 12.43
C ILE A 69 25.91 2.33 13.23
N GLY A 70 25.18 1.93 14.29
CA GLY A 70 24.49 2.85 15.20
C GLY A 70 23.24 3.52 14.63
N LYS A 71 22.57 2.89 13.65
CA LYS A 71 21.34 3.38 13.02
C LYS A 71 20.17 2.37 13.12
N PRO A 72 19.83 1.84 14.31
CA PRO A 72 18.73 0.87 14.46
C PRO A 72 17.35 1.42 14.06
N GLU A 73 17.16 2.74 14.11
CA GLU A 73 15.91 3.44 13.81
C GLU A 73 15.59 3.55 12.32
N ILE A 74 16.52 3.16 11.44
CA ILE A 74 16.37 3.32 9.98
C ILE A 74 15.17 2.54 9.41
N PHE A 75 14.77 1.45 10.06
CA PHE A 75 13.62 0.66 9.66
C PHE A 75 12.90 0.13 10.90
N PRO A 76 11.99 0.92 11.49
CA PRO A 76 11.35 0.62 12.78
C PRO A 76 10.20 -0.38 12.63
N TYR A 77 10.31 -1.35 11.72
CA TYR A 77 9.30 -2.36 11.45
C TYR A 77 9.88 -3.78 11.52
N PRO A 78 9.08 -4.79 11.91
CA PRO A 78 9.53 -6.19 11.96
C PRO A 78 9.91 -6.76 10.59
N SER A 79 10.66 -7.87 10.57
CA SER A 79 11.15 -8.51 9.35
C SER A 79 10.05 -8.89 8.34
N LEU A 80 8.85 -9.22 8.82
CA LEU A 80 7.73 -9.48 7.93
C LEU A 80 7.38 -8.27 7.05
N MET A 81 7.42 -7.05 7.62
CA MET A 81 7.20 -5.82 6.85
C MET A 81 8.28 -5.69 5.77
N LEU A 82 9.55 -5.92 6.13
CA LEU A 82 10.67 -5.88 5.18
C LEU A 82 10.43 -6.82 4.01
N TYR A 83 10.03 -8.07 4.27
CA TYR A 83 9.79 -9.05 3.22
C TYR A 83 8.65 -8.62 2.30
N LEU A 84 7.56 -8.08 2.84
CA LEU A 84 6.44 -7.60 2.05
C LEU A 84 6.83 -6.43 1.16
N ILE A 85 7.45 -5.38 1.72
CA ILE A 85 7.81 -4.18 0.94
C ILE A 85 8.94 -4.44 -0.05
N SER A 86 9.84 -5.38 0.26
CA SER A 86 10.95 -5.74 -0.61
C SER A 86 10.53 -6.72 -1.69
N PHE A 87 9.38 -7.38 -1.59
CA PHE A 87 8.97 -8.40 -2.54
C PHE A 87 8.93 -7.90 -4.00
N PRO A 88 8.32 -6.74 -4.32
CA PRO A 88 8.36 -6.21 -5.69
C PRO A 88 9.77 -5.82 -6.11
N ALA A 89 10.55 -5.19 -5.23
CA ALA A 89 11.91 -4.77 -5.51
C ALA A 89 12.84 -5.96 -5.80
N TYR A 90 12.72 -7.03 -5.00
CA TYR A 90 13.42 -8.29 -5.18
C TYR A 90 13.06 -8.93 -6.53
N PHE A 91 11.77 -8.99 -6.86
CA PHE A 91 11.33 -9.54 -8.15
C PHE A 91 11.87 -8.73 -9.33
N ILE A 92 11.87 -7.39 -9.26
CA ILE A 92 12.47 -6.54 -10.29
C ILE A 92 13.98 -6.82 -10.41
N ASN A 93 14.68 -6.97 -9.27
CA ASN A 93 16.11 -7.26 -9.21
C ASN A 93 16.52 -8.56 -9.93
N LEU A 94 15.60 -9.51 -10.11
CA LEU A 94 15.86 -10.74 -10.87
C LEU A 94 16.06 -10.48 -12.37
N PHE A 95 15.55 -9.37 -12.89
CA PHE A 95 15.61 -9.01 -14.31
C PHE A 95 16.49 -7.81 -14.59
N VAL A 96 16.51 -6.83 -13.68
CA VAL A 96 17.29 -5.59 -13.81
C VAL A 96 17.78 -5.20 -12.42
N ASP A 97 19.08 -4.88 -12.29
CA ASP A 97 19.65 -4.44 -11.00
C ASP A 97 18.84 -3.28 -10.41
N PHE A 98 18.20 -3.55 -9.27
CA PHE A 98 17.30 -2.62 -8.60
C PHE A 98 18.01 -1.32 -8.22
N HIS A 99 19.30 -1.36 -7.89
CA HIS A 99 20.08 -0.17 -7.53
C HIS A 99 20.22 0.82 -8.68
N THR A 100 20.21 0.35 -9.93
CA THR A 100 20.37 1.18 -11.13
C THR A 100 19.07 1.87 -11.56
N LEU A 101 17.94 1.47 -10.98
CA LEU A 101 16.64 2.02 -11.37
C LEU A 101 16.50 3.50 -11.01
N PRO A 102 15.73 4.26 -11.80
CA PRO A 102 15.39 5.63 -11.44
C PRO A 102 14.56 5.64 -10.15
N LEU A 103 14.69 6.72 -9.36
CA LEU A 103 14.05 6.84 -8.05
C LEU A 103 12.53 6.59 -8.11
N PHE A 104 11.84 7.08 -9.14
CA PHE A 104 10.40 6.88 -9.26
C PHE A 104 10.00 5.40 -9.34
N ALA A 105 10.82 4.56 -9.99
CA ALA A 105 10.56 3.13 -10.12
C ALA A 105 10.81 2.42 -8.78
N LYS A 106 11.86 2.82 -8.05
CA LYS A 106 12.12 2.33 -6.69
C LYS A 106 10.99 2.67 -5.73
N LEU A 107 10.52 3.92 -5.74
CA LEU A 107 9.40 4.38 -4.91
C LEU A 107 8.10 3.64 -5.26
N LEU A 108 7.81 3.50 -6.56
CA LEU A 108 6.64 2.76 -7.03
C LEU A 108 6.68 1.29 -6.61
N SER A 109 7.87 0.66 -6.62
CA SER A 109 8.01 -0.73 -6.17
C SER A 109 7.54 -0.92 -4.73
N ILE A 110 7.98 -0.08 -3.79
CA ILE A 110 7.56 -0.12 -2.39
C ILE A 110 6.07 0.21 -2.26
N ARG A 111 5.61 1.26 -2.97
CA ARG A 111 4.22 1.74 -2.91
C ARG A 111 3.21 0.78 -3.53
N SER A 112 3.63 -0.13 -4.41
CA SER A 112 2.75 -1.16 -4.97
C SER A 112 2.15 -2.04 -3.87
N VAL A 113 2.93 -2.37 -2.83
CA VAL A 113 2.46 -3.12 -1.66
C VAL A 113 1.45 -2.31 -0.87
N LEU A 114 1.74 -1.03 -0.63
CA LEU A 114 0.81 -0.13 0.07
C LEU A 114 -0.53 -0.06 -0.66
N ILE A 115 -0.53 0.06 -1.99
CA ILE A 115 -1.76 0.11 -2.79
C ILE A 115 -2.56 -1.19 -2.67
N VAL A 116 -1.90 -2.35 -2.66
CA VAL A 116 -2.59 -3.64 -2.47
C VAL A 116 -3.29 -3.69 -1.11
N PHE A 117 -2.60 -3.34 -0.03
CA PHE A 117 -3.19 -3.32 1.32
C PHE A 117 -4.27 -2.24 1.47
N ASP A 118 -4.08 -1.07 0.87
CA ASP A 118 -5.04 0.03 0.87
C ASP A 118 -6.35 -0.33 0.13
N LEU A 119 -6.24 -1.03 -1.02
CA LEU A 119 -7.39 -1.59 -1.73
C LEU A 119 -8.09 -2.69 -0.94
N MET A 120 -7.31 -3.56 -0.27
CA MET A 120 -7.85 -4.61 0.58
C MET A 120 -8.69 -4.05 1.72
N ILE A 121 -8.20 -3.01 2.42
CA ILE A 121 -8.97 -2.30 3.45
C ILE A 121 -10.21 -1.66 2.85
N LEU A 122 -10.10 -0.99 1.69
CA LEU A 122 -11.26 -0.39 1.03
C LEU A 122 -12.34 -1.44 0.72
N PHE A 123 -11.96 -2.62 0.22
CA PHE A 123 -12.91 -3.69 -0.07
C PHE A 123 -13.54 -4.28 1.19
N ALA A 124 -12.76 -4.46 2.25
CA ALA A 124 -13.28 -4.87 3.56
C ALA A 124 -14.30 -3.86 4.10
N LEU A 125 -13.97 -2.56 4.07
CA LEU A 125 -14.87 -1.47 4.47
C LEU A 125 -16.16 -1.43 3.63
N LEU A 126 -16.04 -1.60 2.31
CA LEU A 126 -17.21 -1.64 1.42
C LEU A 126 -18.12 -2.84 1.70
N ARG A 127 -17.57 -3.95 2.19
CA ARG A 127 -18.33 -5.14 2.56
C ARG A 127 -18.97 -5.03 3.95
N TRP A 128 -18.24 -4.49 4.93
CA TRP A 128 -18.70 -4.44 6.32
C TRP A 128 -19.61 -3.26 6.61
N LEU A 129 -19.32 -2.09 6.04
CA LEU A 129 -20.08 -0.89 6.33
C LEU A 129 -21.39 -0.89 5.56
N ARG A 130 -22.50 -0.78 6.30
CA ARG A 130 -23.84 -0.59 5.74
C ARG A 130 -24.05 0.80 5.11
N PHE A 131 -23.04 1.67 5.13
CA PHE A 131 -23.08 2.99 4.52
C PHE A 131 -23.20 2.93 3.00
N SER A 132 -23.47 4.08 2.39
CA SER A 132 -23.43 4.17 0.93
C SER A 132 -21.99 3.96 0.44
N PRO A 133 -21.76 3.09 -0.56
CA PRO A 133 -20.41 2.83 -1.10
C PRO A 133 -19.67 4.11 -1.51
N ARG A 134 -20.41 5.11 -1.99
CA ARG A 134 -19.86 6.43 -2.35
C ARG A 134 -19.26 7.15 -1.14
N LYS A 135 -19.94 7.16 0.01
CA LYS A 135 -19.42 7.77 1.23
C LYS A 135 -18.18 7.04 1.73
N THR A 136 -18.17 5.71 1.69
CA THR A 136 -16.99 4.91 2.07
C THR A 136 -15.76 5.24 1.21
N VAL A 137 -15.93 5.29 -0.12
CA VAL A 137 -14.83 5.68 -1.03
C VAL A 137 -14.36 7.11 -0.74
N TRP A 138 -15.26 8.05 -0.50
CA TRP A 138 -14.87 9.43 -0.18
C TRP A 138 -14.13 9.55 1.16
N LEU A 139 -14.64 8.92 2.21
CA LEU A 139 -14.10 9.04 3.57
C LEU A 139 -12.80 8.27 3.75
N TYR A 140 -12.61 7.17 3.03
CA TYR A 140 -11.41 6.34 3.13
C TYR A 140 -10.48 6.54 1.93
N TRP A 141 -10.90 6.14 0.73
CA TRP A 141 -10.04 6.12 -0.46
C TRP A 141 -9.59 7.52 -0.89
N GLY A 142 -10.49 8.50 -0.74
CA GLY A 142 -10.25 9.91 -1.01
C GLY A 142 -9.80 10.72 0.22
N SER A 143 -9.48 10.08 1.35
CA SER A 143 -9.06 10.79 2.55
C SER A 143 -7.73 11.53 2.33
N PRO A 144 -7.68 12.87 2.48
CA PRO A 144 -6.44 13.62 2.30
C PRO A 144 -5.38 13.25 3.35
N VAL A 145 -5.79 12.85 4.54
CA VAL A 145 -4.88 12.46 5.63
C VAL A 145 -4.20 11.13 5.31
N LEU A 146 -4.98 10.10 4.96
CA LEU A 146 -4.42 8.80 4.59
C LEU A 146 -3.59 8.90 3.31
N PHE A 147 -4.04 9.74 2.37
CA PHE A 147 -3.28 10.05 1.16
C PHE A 147 -1.91 10.65 1.49
N TYR A 148 -1.87 11.69 2.32
CA TYR A 148 -0.62 12.35 2.68
C TYR A 148 0.33 11.40 3.43
N ILE A 149 -0.15 10.75 4.49
CA ILE A 149 0.68 9.87 5.33
C ILE A 149 1.27 8.72 4.50
N SER A 150 0.44 8.04 3.71
CA SER A 150 0.89 6.87 2.96
C SER A 150 1.66 7.24 1.70
N TYR A 151 1.20 8.22 0.91
CA TYR A 151 1.69 8.48 -0.46
C TYR A 151 2.61 9.70 -0.60
N VAL A 152 2.62 10.63 0.35
CA VAL A 152 3.56 11.77 0.35
C VAL A 152 4.63 11.57 1.43
N HIS A 153 4.22 11.35 2.67
CA HIS A 153 5.12 11.12 3.79
C HIS A 153 5.84 9.76 3.67
N GLY A 154 5.14 8.69 3.30
CA GLY A 154 5.75 7.38 3.04
C GLY A 154 5.75 6.43 4.22
N GLN A 155 4.78 6.59 5.11
CA GLN A 155 4.56 5.66 6.21
C GLN A 155 3.94 4.35 5.72
N LEU A 156 4.33 3.23 6.33
CA LEU A 156 3.96 1.89 5.87
C LEU A 156 2.74 1.31 6.63
N ASP A 157 2.15 2.08 7.54
CA ASP A 157 1.16 1.60 8.51
C ASP A 157 -0.13 1.06 7.90
N VAL A 158 -0.40 1.35 6.62
CA VAL A 158 -1.52 0.74 5.88
C VAL A 158 -1.39 -0.80 5.84
N VAL A 159 -0.17 -1.34 5.88
CA VAL A 159 0.08 -2.78 5.87
C VAL A 159 -0.41 -3.48 7.14
N PRO A 160 0.02 -3.10 8.37
CA PRO A 160 -0.51 -3.69 9.59
C PRO A 160 -2.02 -3.43 9.77
N ILE A 161 -2.53 -2.27 9.33
CA ILE A 161 -3.98 -2.02 9.33
C ILE A 161 -4.69 -3.02 8.40
N GLY A 162 -4.16 -3.32 7.23
CA GLY A 162 -4.77 -4.31 6.35
C GLY A 162 -4.76 -5.71 6.95
N PHE A 163 -3.68 -6.12 7.64
CA PHE A 163 -3.70 -7.38 8.39
C PHE A 163 -4.76 -7.40 9.49
N LEU A 164 -4.93 -6.30 10.22
CA LEU A 164 -5.99 -6.16 11.21
C LEU A 164 -7.37 -6.36 10.58
N PHE A 165 -7.62 -5.77 9.41
CA PHE A 165 -8.88 -5.94 8.68
C PHE A 165 -9.08 -7.36 8.15
N LEU A 166 -8.02 -8.12 7.84
CA LEU A 166 -8.16 -9.52 7.43
C LEU A 166 -8.44 -10.46 8.61
N SER A 167 -8.19 -10.04 9.84
CA SER A 167 -8.38 -10.89 11.02
C SER A 167 -9.85 -11.04 11.45
N PHE A 168 -10.77 -10.27 10.86
CA PHE A 168 -12.21 -10.28 11.14
C PHE A 168 -13.02 -10.76 9.94
#